data_AF-A0A552UYH9-F1
#
_entry.id   AF-A0A552UYH9-F1
#
_cell.length_a   1.000
_cell.length_b   1.000
_cell.length_c   1.000
_cell.angle_alpha   90.00
_cell.angle_beta   90.00
_cell.angle_gamma   90.00
#
_symmetry.space_group_name_H-M   'P 1'
#
loop_
_entity.id
_entity.type
_entity.pdbx_description
1 polymer ?
#
loop_
_entity_poly.entity_id
_entity_poly.type
_entity_poly.pdbx_seq_one_letter_code
_entity_poly.pdbx_strand_id
1 'polypeptide(L)'
;MKNYDVKHIAFHVLVALYFIWLPVFAVLLCLALNDTLTTASLSLSKIFLTWIFLNLIMGSALFFVIQLFQKKNLLNKIIRFSFIAIAVVSVTITLVIVGNA
;
A
#
# COMPACT_ATOMS: atom_id res chain seq x y z
N MET A 1 -13.88 -4.40 -32.00
CA MET A 1 -13.72 -3.34 -30.97
C MET A 1 -12.25 -2.95 -30.93
N LYS A 2 -11.90 -1.66 -31.03
CA LYS A 2 -10.50 -1.19 -31.14
C LYS A 2 -9.76 -1.52 -29.84
N ASN A 3 -8.78 -2.43 -29.88
CA ASN A 3 -7.98 -2.92 -28.74
C ASN A 3 -7.25 -1.83 -27.91
N TYR A 4 -7.19 -0.60 -28.43
CA TYR A 4 -6.60 0.54 -27.72
C TYR A 4 -7.45 1.02 -26.54
N ASP A 5 -8.78 0.86 -26.59
CA ASP A 5 -9.67 1.36 -25.53
C ASP A 5 -9.55 0.52 -24.25
N VAL A 6 -9.50 -0.80 -24.39
CA VAL A 6 -9.50 -1.73 -23.25
C VAL A 6 -8.26 -1.57 -22.37
N LYS A 7 -7.07 -1.39 -22.99
CA LYS A 7 -5.82 -1.17 -22.24
C LYS A 7 -5.82 0.15 -21.48
N HIS A 8 -6.41 1.19 -22.06
CA HIS A 8 -6.45 2.53 -21.45
C HIS A 8 -7.43 2.60 -20.27
N ILE A 9 -8.58 1.94 -20.40
CA ILE A 9 -9.58 1.82 -19.33
C ILE A 9 -9.01 0.97 -18.19
N ALA A 10 -8.43 -0.19 -18.48
CA ALA A 10 -7.81 -1.05 -17.47
C ALA A 10 -6.72 -0.30 -16.69
N PHE A 11 -5.93 0.53 -17.39
CA PHE A 11 -4.92 1.37 -16.76
C PHE A 11 -5.54 2.39 -15.78
N HIS A 12 -6.58 3.11 -16.18
CA HIS A 12 -7.25 4.08 -15.29
C HIS A 12 -7.89 3.41 -14.08
N VAL A 13 -8.49 2.23 -14.26
CA VAL A 13 -9.08 1.45 -13.17
C VAL A 13 -8.00 1.02 -12.17
N LEU A 14 -6.86 0.53 -12.64
CA LEU A 14 -5.73 0.14 -11.77
C LEU A 14 -5.16 1.34 -11.00
N VAL A 15 -5.03 2.48 -11.66
CA VAL A 15 -4.56 3.72 -11.03
C VAL A 15 -5.55 4.21 -9.97
N ALA A 16 -6.85 4.20 -10.27
CA ALA A 16 -7.88 4.55 -9.30
C ALA A 16 -7.85 3.63 -8.07
N LEU A 17 -7.72 2.32 -8.30
CA LEU A 17 -7.59 1.33 -7.22
C LEU A 17 -6.35 1.58 -6.35
N TYR A 18 -5.22 1.95 -6.97
CA TYR A 18 -4.00 2.33 -6.25
C TYR A 18 -4.21 3.57 -5.35
N PHE A 19 -4.89 4.60 -5.87
CA PHE A 19 -5.20 5.79 -5.10
C PHE A 19 -6.22 5.57 -3.98
N ILE A 20 -7.09 4.55 -4.08
CA ILE A 20 -7.96 4.11 -2.98
C ILE A 20 -7.17 3.28 -1.97
N TRP A 21 -6.26 2.43 -2.44
CA TRP A 21 -5.44 1.59 -1.58
C TRP A 21 -4.54 2.42 -0.65
N LEU A 22 -3.94 3.51 -1.13
CA LEU A 22 -3.07 4.39 -0.33
C LEU A 22 -3.72 4.88 0.99
N PRO A 23 -4.87 5.56 1.00
CA PRO A 23 -5.51 6.04 2.22
C PRO A 23 -6.01 4.88 3.10
N VAL A 24 -6.52 3.80 2.51
CA VAL A 24 -6.92 2.61 3.28
C VAL A 24 -5.73 2.03 4.04
N PHE A 25 -4.59 1.91 3.38
CA PHE A 25 -3.37 1.42 4.01
C PHE A 25 -2.82 2.39 5.06
N ALA A 26 -2.89 3.70 4.81
CA ALA A 26 -2.51 4.71 5.79
C ALA A 26 -3.37 4.67 7.07
N VAL A 27 -4.69 4.47 6.94
CA VAL A 27 -5.59 4.30 8.09
C VAL A 27 -5.23 3.04 8.87
N LEU A 28 -4.98 1.92 8.20
CA LEU A 28 -4.54 0.69 8.84
C LEU A 28 -3.25 0.90 9.66
N LEU A 29 -2.27 1.60 9.09
CA LEU A 29 -1.01 1.92 9.76
C LEU A 29 -1.23 2.81 11.00
N CYS A 30 -2.13 3.79 10.91
CA CYS A 30 -2.48 4.64 12.05
C CYS A 30 -3.16 3.85 13.17
N LEU A 31 -4.08 2.95 12.83
CA LEU A 31 -4.74 2.07 13.81
C LEU A 31 -3.72 1.15 14.50
N ALA A 32 -2.82 0.54 13.74
CA ALA A 32 -1.78 -0.33 14.28
C ALA A 32 -0.80 0.43 15.20
N LEU A 33 -0.43 1.66 14.84
CA LEU A 33 0.40 2.51 15.69
C LEU A 33 -0.32 2.87 17.01
N ASN A 34 -1.59 3.29 16.92
CA ASN A 34 -2.38 3.66 18.09
C ASN A 34 -2.56 2.47 19.06
N ASP A 35 -2.79 1.27 18.53
CA ASP A 35 -2.84 0.02 19.28
C ASP A 35 -1.54 -0.24 20.07
N THR A 36 -0.41 -0.08 19.39
CA THR A 36 0.92 -0.30 19.98
C THR A 36 1.22 0.68 21.12
N LEU A 37 0.84 1.95 20.95
CA LEU A 37 1.11 3.00 21.94
C LEU A 37 0.17 2.94 23.15
N THR A 38 -1.01 2.33 23.01
CA THR A 38 -2.00 2.23 24.09
C THR A 38 -1.97 0.89 24.84
N THR A 39 -0.92 0.08 24.64
CA THR A 39 -0.71 -1.23 25.31
C THR A 39 -1.90 -2.18 25.15
N ALA A 40 -2.49 -2.19 23.95
CA ALA A 40 -3.58 -3.09 23.63
C ALA A 40 -3.07 -4.52 23.36
N SER A 41 -4.00 -5.48 23.35
CA SER A 41 -3.70 -6.92 23.44
C SER A 41 -2.70 -7.42 22.40
N LEU A 42 -1.75 -8.26 22.83
CA LEU A 42 -0.70 -8.90 22.00
C LEU A 42 -1.28 -9.70 20.81
N SER A 43 -2.54 -10.13 20.91
CA SER A 43 -3.27 -10.79 19.81
C SER A 43 -3.63 -9.82 18.68
N LEU A 44 -4.02 -8.58 18.99
CA LEU A 44 -4.41 -7.59 17.99
C LEU A 44 -3.20 -7.12 17.17
N SER A 45 -2.06 -6.94 17.83
CA SER A 45 -0.82 -6.53 17.17
C SER A 45 -0.33 -7.59 16.15
N LYS A 46 -0.50 -8.89 16.43
CA LYS A 46 -0.21 -9.96 15.45
C LYS A 46 -1.12 -9.92 14.23
N ILE A 47 -2.40 -9.59 14.42
CA ILE A 47 -3.37 -9.42 13.33
C ILE A 47 -2.98 -8.21 12.49
N PHE A 48 -2.64 -7.08 13.12
CA PHE A 48 -2.18 -5.90 12.40
C PHE A 48 -0.92 -6.14 11.60
N LEU A 49 0.08 -6.85 12.14
CA LEU A 49 1.27 -7.24 11.39
C LEU A 49 0.92 -8.05 10.14
N THR A 50 0.00 -9.01 10.27
CA THR A 50 -0.46 -9.83 9.14
C THR A 50 -1.17 -8.97 8.10
N TRP A 51 -2.04 -8.05 8.52
CA TRP A 51 -2.77 -7.15 7.61
C TRP A 51 -1.85 -6.15 6.92
N ILE A 52 -0.85 -5.61 7.62
CA ILE A 52 0.16 -4.73 7.05
C ILE A 52 0.94 -5.47 5.96
N PHE A 53 1.37 -6.70 6.26
CA PHE A 53 2.10 -7.54 5.31
C PHE A 53 1.28 -7.87 4.05
N LEU A 54 0.02 -8.30 4.22
CA LEU A 54 -0.87 -8.58 3.09
C LEU A 54 -1.14 -7.32 2.25
N ASN A 55 -1.29 -6.16 2.88
CA ASN A 55 -1.46 -4.89 2.17
C ASN A 55 -0.20 -4.48 1.40
N LEU A 56 0.99 -4.74 1.94
CA LEU A 56 2.25 -4.53 1.21
C LEU A 56 2.35 -5.43 -0.02
N ILE A 57 1.94 -6.70 0.08
CA ILE A 57 1.88 -7.60 -1.07
C ILE A 57 0.91 -7.07 -2.13
N MET A 58 -0.30 -6.69 -1.73
CA MET A 58 -1.30 -6.12 -2.64
C MET A 58 -0.80 -4.84 -3.31
N GLY A 59 -0.25 -3.90 -2.53
CA GLY A 59 0.32 -2.66 -3.04
C GLY A 59 1.48 -2.90 -4.01
N SER A 60 2.33 -3.89 -3.71
CA SER A 60 3.42 -4.30 -4.61
C SER A 60 2.88 -4.87 -5.92
N ALA A 61 1.86 -5.72 -5.87
CA ALA A 61 1.21 -6.27 -7.06
C ALA A 61 0.60 -5.15 -7.92
N LEU A 62 -0.14 -4.21 -7.32
CA LEU A 62 -0.67 -3.04 -8.03
C LEU A 62 0.45 -2.21 -8.66
N PHE A 63 1.51 -1.95 -7.91
CA PHE A 63 2.68 -1.22 -8.39
C PHE A 63 3.31 -1.89 -9.62
N PHE A 64 3.58 -3.19 -9.57
CA PHE A 64 4.17 -3.93 -10.69
C PHE A 64 3.25 -3.93 -11.91
N VAL A 65 1.95 -4.19 -11.73
CA VAL A 65 1.00 -4.20 -12.83
C VAL A 65 0.93 -2.81 -13.49
N ILE A 66 0.85 -1.74 -12.70
CA ILE A 66 0.85 -0.36 -13.22
C ILE A 66 2.13 -0.05 -14.00
N GLN A 67 3.31 -0.50 -13.53
CA GLN A 67 4.57 -0.31 -14.25
C GLN A 67 4.58 -0.99 -15.62
N LEU A 68 3.91 -2.13 -15.78
CA LEU A 68 3.82 -2.83 -17.07
C LEU A 68 3.03 -2.04 -18.13
N PHE A 69 2.08 -1.21 -17.70
CA PHE A 69 1.26 -0.40 -18.62
C PHE A 69 1.86 0.96 -18.96
N GLN A 70 2.81 1.49 -18.17
CA GLN A 70 3.29 2.87 -18.34
C GLN A 70 4.62 2.97 -19.09
N LYS A 71 4.67 3.84 -20.10
CA LYS A 71 5.91 4.46 -20.61
C LYS A 71 6.22 5.73 -19.80
N LYS A 72 7.50 6.01 -19.54
CA LYS A 72 8.05 7.08 -18.68
C LYS A 72 7.23 8.39 -18.69
N ASN A 73 6.28 8.53 -17.74
CA ASN A 73 5.42 9.71 -17.57
C ASN A 73 5.49 10.23 -16.13
N LEU A 74 5.09 11.48 -15.90
CA LEU A 74 5.04 12.12 -14.57
C LEU A 74 4.26 11.28 -13.54
N LEU A 75 3.15 10.67 -13.96
CA LEU A 75 2.33 9.81 -13.09
C LEU A 75 3.13 8.61 -12.54
N ASN A 76 4.04 8.04 -13.32
CA ASN A 76 4.92 6.95 -12.85
C ASN A 76 5.79 7.41 -11.68
N LYS A 77 6.33 8.63 -11.78
CA LYS A 77 7.17 9.21 -10.74
C LYS A 77 6.38 9.35 -9.44
N ILE A 78 5.16 9.87 -9.51
CA ILE A 78 4.27 10.02 -8.34
C ILE A 78 3.96 8.66 -7.71
N ILE A 79 3.60 7.66 -8.52
CA ILE A 79 3.29 6.30 -8.04
C ILE A 79 4.53 5.66 -7.38
N ARG A 80 5.72 5.82 -7.96
CA ARG A 80 6.97 5.33 -7.36
C ARG A 80 7.28 5.99 -6.02
N PHE A 81 7.23 7.32 -5.93
CA PHE A 81 7.53 8.02 -4.70
C PHE A 81 6.51 7.71 -3.59
N SER A 82 5.21 7.69 -3.92
CA SER A 82 4.16 7.34 -2.95
C SER A 82 4.29 5.90 -2.45
N PHE A 83 4.60 4.94 -3.33
CA PHE A 83 4.82 3.55 -2.94
C PHE A 83 6.04 3.40 -2.03
N ILE A 84 7.17 4.02 -2.38
CA ILE A 84 8.39 3.98 -1.55
C ILE A 84 8.13 4.62 -0.19
N ALA A 85 7.46 5.77 -0.16
CA ALA A 85 7.14 6.45 1.10
C ALA A 85 6.30 5.56 2.02
N ILE A 86 5.23 4.95 1.51
CA ILE A 86 4.36 4.11 2.34
C ILE A 86 5.03 2.79 2.74
N ALA A 87 5.90 2.23 1.88
CA ALA A 87 6.70 1.06 2.22
C ALA A 87 7.65 1.37 3.38
N VAL A 88 8.39 2.48 3.35
CA VAL A 88 9.28 2.90 4.44
C VAL A 88 8.48 3.10 5.73
N VAL A 89 7.36 3.81 5.68
CA VAL A 89 6.49 4.05 6.86
C VAL A 89 5.95 2.73 7.44
N SER A 90 5.55 1.79 6.57
CA SER A 90 5.05 0.49 7.02
C SER A 90 6.12 -0.35 7.72
N VAL A 91 7.36 -0.31 7.22
CA VAL A 91 8.49 -1.02 7.83
C VAL A 91 8.84 -0.40 9.18
N THR A 92 8.88 0.93 9.28
CA THR A 92 9.15 1.60 10.57
C THR A 92 8.08 1.28 11.60
N ILE A 93 6.80 1.29 11.22
CA ILE A 93 5.69 0.93 12.13
C ILE A 93 5.78 -0.55 12.54
N THR A 94 6.10 -1.43 11.60
CA THR A 94 6.30 -2.86 11.89
C THR A 94 7.41 -3.08 12.92
N LEU A 95 8.53 -2.37 12.79
CA LEU A 95 9.63 -2.43 13.75
C LEU A 95 9.21 -1.92 15.14
N VAL A 96 8.41 -0.85 15.19
CA VAL A 96 7.86 -0.31 16.45
C VAL A 96 6.91 -1.32 17.10
N ILE A 97 6.06 -2.00 16.33
CA ILE A 97 5.16 -3.04 16.85
C ILE A 97 5.98 -4.20 17.43
N VAL A 98 6.97 -4.71 16.68
CA VAL A 98 7.79 -5.85 17.13
C VAL A 98 8.68 -5.50 18.32
N GLY A 99 9.18 -4.26 18.41
CA GLY A 99 9.99 -3.82 19.55
C GLY A 99 9.21 -3.59 20.84
N ASN A 100 7.90 -3.37 20.76
CA ASN A 100 7.02 -3.13 21.91
C ASN A 100 6.15 -4.35 22.29
N ALA A 101 6.14 -5.41 21.47
CA ALA A 101 5.42 -6.66 21.71
C ALA A 101 6.25 -7.65 22.53
#